data_AF-A0A955CQV6-F1
#
_entry.id   AF-A0A955CQV6-F1
#
_cell.length_a   1.000
_cell.length_b   1.000
_cell.length_c   1.000
_cell.angle_alpha   90.00
_cell.angle_beta   90.00
_cell.angle_gamma   90.00
#
_symmetry.space_group_name_H-M   'P 1'
#
loop_
_entity.id
_entity.type
_entity.pdbx_description
1 polymer ?
#
loop_
_entity_poly.entity_id
_entity_poly.type
_entity_poly.pdbx_seq_one_letter_code
_entity_poly.pdbx_strand_id
1 'polypeptide(L)'
;MPIYIYEYLDDKGEGTGEHFEIVQKMSEDALTEHEGRKVHRVPTVPNIAGKWSDMKGKSQLSNENLDRLGFTKYEKRGDGYMERVAGKEGPKSISLDD
;
A
#
# COMPACT_ATOMS: atom_id res chain seq x y z
N MET A 1 2.89 -5.77 -1.45
CA MET A 1 4.02 -6.71 -1.53
C MET A 1 4.99 -6.30 -0.43
N PRO A 2 5.30 -7.15 0.57
CA PRO A 2 6.23 -6.77 1.62
C PRO A 2 7.66 -6.65 1.10
N ILE A 3 8.44 -5.84 1.81
CA ILE A 3 9.90 -5.80 1.69
C ILE A 3 10.45 -6.58 2.87
N TYR A 4 11.34 -7.53 2.61
CA TYR A 4 12.07 -8.25 3.64
C TYR A 4 13.53 -7.81 3.66
N ILE A 5 14.09 -7.77 4.86
CA ILE A 5 15.51 -7.55 5.10
C ILE A 5 16.16 -8.92 5.23
N TYR A 6 17.23 -9.13 4.48
CA TYR A 6 18.11 -10.28 4.59
C TYR A 6 19.48 -9.82 5.03
N GLU A 7 20.19 -10.70 5.74
CA GLU A 7 21.57 -10.50 6.17
C GLU A 7 22.43 -11.60 5.55
N TYR A 8 23.64 -11.24 5.12
CA TYR A 8 24.63 -12.20 4.65
C TYR A 8 25.24 -12.98 5.83
N LEU A 9 25.51 -14.26 5.58
CA LEU A 9 26.17 -15.14 6.53
C LEU A 9 27.63 -15.35 6.14
N ASP A 10 28.49 -15.54 7.13
CA ASP A 10 29.86 -15.98 6.96
C ASP A 10 29.95 -17.51 6.75
N ASP A 11 31.18 -18.01 6.57
CA ASP A 11 31.43 -19.45 6.36
C ASP A 11 31.02 -20.33 7.56
N LYS A 12 30.81 -19.74 8.74
CA LYS A 12 30.34 -20.43 9.95
C LYS A 12 28.82 -20.36 10.11
N GLY A 13 28.14 -19.63 9.23
CA GLY A 13 26.70 -19.40 9.29
C GLY A 13 26.30 -18.28 10.26
N GLU A 14 27.24 -17.44 10.69
CA GLU A 14 26.97 -16.28 11.55
C GLU A 14 26.70 -15.03 10.71
N GLY A 15 25.83 -14.14 11.22
CA GLY A 15 25.47 -12.90 10.54
C GLY A 15 26.66 -11.93 10.44
N THR A 16 26.90 -11.40 9.24
CA THR A 16 28.01 -10.46 8.99
C THR A 16 27.67 -9.01 9.33
N GLY A 17 26.40 -8.70 9.62
CA GLY A 17 25.89 -7.34 9.73
C GLY A 17 25.66 -6.63 8.40
N GLU A 18 25.94 -7.27 7.26
CA GLU A 18 25.68 -6.73 5.93
C GLU A 18 24.27 -7.12 5.47
N HIS A 19 23.45 -6.13 5.12
CA HIS A 19 22.03 -6.31 4.85
C HIS A 19 21.64 -5.86 3.45
N PHE A 20 20.57 -6.45 2.92
CA PHE A 20 19.88 -5.96 1.73
C PHE A 20 18.36 -6.12 1.85
N GLU A 21 17.64 -5.37 1.04
CA GLU A 21 16.18 -5.36 0.99
C GLU A 21 15.68 -5.94 -0.33
N ILE A 22 14.67 -6.80 -0.25
CA ILE A 22 14.01 -7.36 -1.44
C ILE A 22 12.49 -7.35 -1.28
N VAL A 23 11.82 -6.96 -2.36
CA VAL A 23 10.36 -7.11 -2.46
C VAL A 23 10.06 -8.57 -2.76
N GLN A 24 9.36 -9.25 -1.86
CA GLN A 24 9.03 -10.67 -1.98
C GLN A 24 7.55 -10.91 -1.70
N LYS A 25 6.93 -11.94 -2.28
CA LYS A 25 5.57 -12.32 -1.85
C LYS A 25 5.63 -13.02 -0.50
N MET A 26 4.58 -12.85 0.31
CA MET A 26 4.47 -13.57 1.60
C MET A 26 4.38 -15.10 1.43
N SER A 27 3.91 -15.56 0.28
CA SER A 27 3.75 -16.98 -0.03
C SER A 27 5.00 -17.62 -0.63
N GLU A 28 6.06 -16.85 -0.88
CA GLU A 28 7.33 -17.37 -1.40
C GLU A 28 8.21 -17.84 -0.25
N ASP A 29 9.00 -18.88 -0.50
CA ASP A 29 9.98 -19.40 0.46
C ASP A 29 11.08 -18.37 0.72
N ALA A 30 11.64 -18.37 1.93
CA ALA A 30 12.72 -17.45 2.28
C ALA A 30 13.98 -17.74 1.44
N LEU A 31 14.67 -16.69 1.00
CA LEU A 31 15.94 -16.84 0.31
C LEU A 31 16.98 -17.45 1.25
N THR A 32 17.79 -18.35 0.71
CA THR A 32 18.95 -18.93 1.39
C THR A 32 20.28 -18.51 0.75
N GLU A 33 20.21 -17.89 -0.44
CA GLU A 33 21.36 -17.41 -1.18
C GLU A 33 21.04 -16.13 -1.97
N HIS A 34 21.98 -15.20 -2.00
CA HIS A 34 21.94 -13.99 -2.83
C HIS A 34 23.36 -13.68 -3.31
N GLU A 35 23.54 -13.44 -4.61
CA GLU A 35 24.84 -13.15 -5.23
C GLU A 35 25.95 -14.17 -4.89
N GLY A 36 25.58 -15.46 -4.74
CA GLY A 36 26.52 -16.54 -4.41
C GLY A 36 26.91 -16.62 -2.93
N ARG A 37 26.32 -15.80 -2.06
CA ARG A 37 26.57 -15.79 -0.61
C ARG A 37 25.35 -16.31 0.15
N LYS A 38 25.58 -17.01 1.25
CA LYS A 38 24.49 -17.49 2.12
C LYS A 38 23.83 -16.31 2.83
N VAL A 39 22.52 -16.38 2.96
CA VAL A 39 21.71 -15.33 3.59
C VAL A 39 20.63 -15.94 4.47
N HIS A 40 20.13 -15.16 5.41
CA HIS A 40 18.93 -15.47 6.18
C HIS A 40 18.02 -14.26 6.31
N ARG A 41 16.71 -14.50 6.45
CA ARG A 41 15.74 -13.42 6.63
C ARG A 41 15.84 -12.90 8.06
N VAL A 42 16.08 -11.60 8.20
CA VAL A 42 16.16 -10.95 9.51
C VAL A 42 14.75 -10.78 10.10
N PRO A 43 14.49 -11.27 11.32
CA PRO A 43 13.26 -10.96 12.04
C PRO A 43 13.19 -9.45 12.32
N THR A 44 12.19 -8.79 11.76
CA THR A 44 11.96 -7.35 11.94
C THR A 44 10.71 -7.11 12.76
N VAL A 45 10.63 -5.93 13.38
CA VAL A 45 9.39 -5.49 14.01
C VAL A 45 8.29 -5.34 12.94
N PRO A 46 7.04 -5.74 13.25
CA PRO A 46 5.95 -5.59 12.30
C PRO A 46 5.75 -4.11 11.94
N ASN A 47 5.60 -3.82 10.64
CA ASN A 47 5.27 -2.48 10.19
C ASN A 47 3.81 -2.17 10.55
N ILE A 48 3.60 -1.24 11.47
CA ILE A 48 2.26 -0.79 11.89
C ILE A 48 1.82 0.31 10.93
N ALA A 49 0.86 -0.02 10.07
CA ALA A 49 0.26 0.92 9.13
C ALA A 49 -0.48 2.05 9.89
N GLY A 50 0.20 3.18 10.07
CA GLY A 50 -0.33 4.35 10.76
C GLY A 50 -1.34 5.16 9.94
N LYS A 51 -1.77 6.29 10.51
CA LYS A 51 -2.78 7.21 9.92
C LYS A 51 -2.48 7.64 8.48
N TRP A 52 -1.19 7.77 8.15
CA TRP A 52 -0.71 8.25 6.84
C TRP A 52 -0.33 7.13 5.87
N SER A 53 -0.70 5.88 6.17
CA SER A 53 -0.47 4.77 5.25
C SER A 53 -1.47 4.81 4.09
N ASP A 54 -1.07 4.30 2.92
CA ASP A 54 -1.96 4.15 1.76
C ASP A 54 -3.22 3.34 2.09
N MET A 55 -3.08 2.34 2.95
CA MET A 55 -4.20 1.53 3.44
C MET A 55 -5.23 2.38 4.17
N LYS A 56 -4.79 3.29 5.05
CA LYS A 56 -5.69 4.24 5.73
C LYS A 56 -6.20 5.33 4.79
N GLY A 57 -5.38 5.79 3.84
CA GLY A 57 -5.78 6.75 2.80
C GLY A 57 -7.04 6.29 2.06
N LYS A 58 -7.08 5.02 1.63
CA LYS A 58 -8.26 4.43 0.96
C LYS A 58 -9.52 4.50 1.82
N SER A 59 -9.44 4.14 3.11
CA SER A 59 -10.61 4.21 4.00
C SER A 59 -11.02 5.66 4.31
N GLN A 60 -10.05 6.58 4.38
CA GLN A 60 -10.32 8.00 4.63
C GLN A 60 -11.00 8.69 3.44
N LEU A 61 -10.73 8.23 2.22
CA LEU A 61 -11.29 8.76 0.97
C LEU A 61 -12.46 7.92 0.44
N SER A 62 -12.99 6.98 1.22
CA SER A 62 -14.18 6.22 0.83
C SER A 62 -15.40 7.13 0.74
N ASN A 63 -16.35 6.78 -0.14
CA ASN A 63 -17.56 7.60 -0.33
C ASN A 63 -18.36 7.74 0.99
N GLU A 64 -18.44 6.66 1.77
CA GLU A 64 -19.06 6.67 3.10
C GLU A 64 -18.38 7.68 4.04
N ASN A 65 -17.04 7.67 4.10
CA ASN A 65 -16.31 8.55 4.99
C ASN A 65 -16.37 10.02 4.53
N LEU A 66 -16.37 10.24 3.22
CA LEU A 66 -16.52 11.58 2.64
C LEU A 66 -17.93 12.14 2.91
N ASP A 67 -18.98 11.34 2.76
CA ASP A 67 -20.36 11.73 3.09
C ASP A 67 -20.50 12.06 4.58
N ARG A 68 -19.97 11.22 5.46
CA ARG A 68 -19.93 11.45 6.92
C ARG A 68 -19.23 12.76 7.29
N LEU A 69 -18.20 13.14 6.55
CA LEU A 69 -17.44 14.38 6.78
C LEU A 69 -18.06 15.61 6.07
N GLY A 70 -19.15 15.43 5.33
CA GLY A 70 -19.84 16.51 4.63
C GLY A 70 -19.19 16.92 3.31
N PHE A 71 -18.32 16.09 2.74
CA PHE A 71 -17.74 16.33 1.42
C PHE A 71 -18.64 15.80 0.31
N THR A 72 -18.77 16.58 -0.76
CA THR A 72 -19.36 16.12 -2.02
C THR A 72 -18.27 15.57 -2.93
N LYS A 73 -18.50 14.38 -3.50
CA LYS A 73 -17.61 13.77 -4.50
C LYS A 73 -18.41 13.39 -5.74
N TYR A 74 -17.85 13.71 -6.90
CA TYR A 74 -18.35 13.28 -8.20
C TYR A 74 -17.38 12.27 -8.82
N GLU A 75 -17.91 11.25 -9.47
CA GLU A 75 -17.14 10.29 -10.26
C GLU A 75 -17.56 10.35 -11.72
N LYS A 76 -16.57 10.29 -12.62
CA LYS A 76 -16.82 10.27 -14.06
C LYS A 76 -17.54 8.97 -14.45
N ARG A 77 -18.60 9.11 -15.24
CA ARG A 77 -19.42 8.00 -15.75
C ARG A 77 -19.34 7.85 -17.27
N GLY A 78 -18.84 8.86 -17.98
CA GLY A 78 -18.72 8.85 -19.43
C GLY A 78 -18.27 10.22 -19.94
N ASP A 79 -18.33 10.42 -21.26
CA ASP A 79 -17.95 11.65 -21.95
C ASP A 79 -18.63 12.88 -21.35
N GLY A 80 -17.86 13.65 -20.58
CA GLY A 80 -18.30 14.88 -19.93
C GLY A 80 -19.36 14.75 -18.83
N TYR A 81 -19.79 13.53 -18.51
CA TYR A 81 -20.81 13.26 -17.49
C TYR A 81 -20.18 12.75 -16.19
N MET A 82 -20.53 13.39 -15.08
CA MET A 82 -20.15 12.99 -13.74
C MET A 82 -21.38 12.81 -12.85
N GLU A 83 -21.34 11.82 -11.97
CA GLU A 83 -22.42 11.51 -11.03
C GLU A 83 -21.94 11.71 -9.59
N ARG A 84 -22.79 12.29 -8.75
CA ARG A 84 -22.49 12.44 -7.33
C ARG A 84 -22.53 11.09 -6.63
N VAL A 85 -21.44 10.71 -5.98
CA VAL A 85 -21.30 9.41 -5.29
C VAL A 85 -21.14 9.52 -3.77
N ALA A 86 -20.93 10.73 -3.25
CA ALA A 86 -20.90 11.04 -1.83
C ALA A 86 -21.39 12.48 -1.60
N GLY A 87 -21.96 12.77 -0.43
CA GLY A 87 -22.49 14.08 -0.08
C GLY A 87 -23.92 14.31 -0.60
N LYS A 88 -24.58 15.30 0.00
CA LYS A 88 -25.95 15.72 -0.33
C LYS A 88 -26.02 17.06 -1.05
N GLU A 89 -24.92 17.82 -1.05
CA GLU A 89 -24.85 19.16 -1.62
C GLU A 89 -24.59 19.11 -3.14
N GLY A 90 -25.22 20.05 -3.87
CA GLY A 90 -25.10 20.19 -5.32
C GLY A 90 -26.09 19.36 -6.15
N PRO A 91 -25.99 19.39 -7.50
CA PRO A 91 -26.80 18.59 -8.39
C PRO A 91 -26.41 17.10 -8.34
N LYS A 92 -27.35 16.21 -8.69
CA LYS A 92 -27.08 14.76 -8.73
C LYS A 92 -26.08 14.37 -9.82
N SER A 93 -26.01 15.17 -10.88
CA SER A 93 -25.09 14.99 -12.00
C SER A 93 -24.57 16.33 -12.51
N ILE A 94 -23.41 16.29 -13.15
CA ILE A 94 -22.82 17.42 -13.87
C ILE A 94 -22.53 16.93 -15.29
N SER A 95 -22.97 17.69 -16.29
CA SER A 95 -22.71 17.43 -17.71
C SER A 95 -21.94 18.59 -18.33
N LEU A 96 -21.16 18.33 -19.37
CA LEU A 96 -20.43 19.35 -20.14
C LEU A 96 -21.34 20.16 -21.06
N ASP A 97 -22.52 19.62 -21.38
CA ASP A 97 -23.51 20.22 -22.29
C ASP A 97 -24.62 21.00 -21.54
N ASP A 98 -24.54 21.09 -20.20
CA ASP A 98 -25.47 21.82 -19.32
C ASP A 98 -24.96 23.24 -18.96
#